data_AF-A0A151E4X3-F1
#
_entry.id   AF-A0A151E4X3-F1
#
_cell.length_a   1.000
_cell.length_b   1.000
_cell.length_c   1.000
_cell.angle_alpha   90.00
_cell.angle_beta   90.00
_cell.angle_gamma   90.00
#
_symmetry.space_group_name_H-M   'P 1'
#
loop_
_entity.id
_entity.type
_entity.pdbx_description
1 polymer ?
#
loop_
_entity_poly.entity_id
_entity_poly.type
_entity_poly.pdbx_seq_one_letter_code
_entity_poly.pdbx_strand_id
1 'polypeptide(L)'
;MTRWYKEKKREHFYKEAKRVGYRARSAFKLKQIQNKFKILRKSDTVIDLGAAPGGWSQVAKEIVGDKGSVVGIDLSPIKPIHGITFLKGDMTKETSIKELIKIIGEKKVDVVLSDMSPDISGAYSIDHARSIYLSEQALI
;
A
#
# COMPACT_ATOMS: atom_id res chain seq x y z
N MET A 1 18.90 3.82 19.39
CA MET A 1 17.71 4.43 18.75
C MET A 1 18.15 5.72 18.06
N THR A 2 18.09 5.77 16.72
CA THR A 2 18.58 6.90 15.89
C THR A 2 17.72 8.16 16.03
N ARG A 3 18.33 9.35 15.85
CA ARG A 3 17.69 10.68 15.99
C ARG A 3 16.40 10.83 15.16
N TRP A 4 16.40 10.27 13.95
CA TRP A 4 15.25 10.21 13.05
C TRP A 4 14.02 9.53 13.67
N TYR A 5 14.22 8.47 14.45
CA TYR A 5 13.13 7.72 15.09
C TYR A 5 12.44 8.53 16.20
N LYS A 6 13.18 9.41 16.88
CA LYS A 6 12.65 10.32 17.92
C LYS A 6 11.90 11.50 17.30
N GLU A 7 12.38 12.05 16.18
CA GLU A 7 11.71 13.13 15.44
C GLU A 7 10.40 12.66 14.81
N LYS A 8 10.35 11.44 14.24
CA LYS A 8 9.14 10.83 13.66
C LYS A 8 7.99 10.69 14.67
N LYS A 9 8.26 10.45 15.95
CA LYS A 9 7.24 10.39 17.01
C LYS A 9 6.64 11.77 17.36
N ARG A 10 7.33 12.86 17.01
CA ARG A 10 6.85 14.23 17.23
C ARG A 10 5.99 14.75 16.08
N GLU A 11 6.04 14.10 14.93
CA GLU A 11 5.25 14.46 13.76
C GLU A 11 3.75 14.31 13.98
N HIS A 12 2.99 15.35 13.64
CA HIS A 12 1.54 15.43 13.82
C HIS A 12 0.82 14.20 13.24
N PHE A 13 1.05 13.88 11.97
CA PHE A 13 0.39 12.76 11.30
C PHE A 13 0.77 11.38 11.85
N TYR A 14 1.95 11.24 12.47
CA TYR A 14 2.31 9.99 13.14
C TYR A 14 1.47 9.79 14.41
N LYS A 15 1.34 10.85 15.22
CA LYS A 15 0.50 10.83 16.44
C LYS A 15 -0.96 10.65 16.08
N GLU A 16 -1.44 11.38 15.08
CA GLU A 16 -2.83 11.27 14.62
C GLU A 16 -3.13 9.88 14.09
N ALA A 17 -2.24 9.27 13.29
CA ALA A 17 -2.43 7.89 12.82
C ALA A 17 -2.59 6.93 14.00
N LYS A 18 -1.76 7.05 15.03
CA LYS A 18 -1.89 6.23 16.24
C LYS A 18 -3.19 6.52 17.00
N ARG A 19 -3.59 7.78 17.13
CA ARG A 19 -4.82 8.20 17.81
C ARG A 19 -6.08 7.62 17.15
N VAL A 20 -6.10 7.58 15.82
CA VAL A 20 -7.27 7.08 15.05
C VAL A 20 -7.14 5.62 14.61
N GLY A 21 -6.08 4.92 15.04
CA GLY A 21 -5.92 3.48 14.78
C GLY A 21 -5.31 3.09 13.42
N TYR A 22 -4.79 4.05 12.64
CA TYR A 22 -4.03 3.73 11.43
C TYR A 22 -2.62 3.24 11.75
N ARG A 23 -2.15 2.27 10.96
CA ARG A 23 -0.82 1.67 11.10
C ARG A 23 0.31 2.58 10.62
N ALA A 24 0.01 3.48 9.69
CA ALA A 24 0.98 4.41 9.13
C ALA A 24 0.36 5.78 8.85
N ARG A 25 1.20 6.82 8.93
CA ARG A 25 0.84 8.18 8.52
C ARG A 25 0.49 8.30 7.02
N SER A 26 0.98 7.37 6.20
CA SER A 26 0.68 7.33 4.76
C SER A 26 -0.80 7.13 4.48
N ALA A 27 -1.58 6.56 5.41
CA ALA A 27 -3.04 6.46 5.33
C ALA A 27 -3.70 7.81 5.00
N PHE A 28 -3.20 8.91 5.57
CA PHE A 28 -3.74 10.23 5.30
C PHE A 28 -3.53 10.69 3.85
N LYS A 29 -2.44 10.25 3.18
CA LYS A 29 -2.24 10.52 1.75
C LYS A 29 -3.40 9.94 0.94
N LEU A 30 -3.71 8.66 1.12
CA LEU A 30 -4.79 8.00 0.39
C LEU A 30 -6.15 8.60 0.74
N LYS A 31 -6.40 8.97 2.01
CA LYS A 31 -7.63 9.69 2.38
C LYS A 31 -7.77 11.03 1.64
N GLN A 32 -6.69 11.79 1.52
CA GLN A 32 -6.69 13.06 0.79
C GLN A 32 -6.92 12.86 -0.72
N ILE A 33 -6.22 11.89 -1.32
CA ILE A 33 -6.41 11.49 -2.73
C ILE A 33 -7.88 11.08 -2.95
N GLN A 34 -8.41 10.20 -2.11
CA GLN A 34 -9.79 9.76 -2.20
C GLN A 34 -10.77 10.94 -2.03
N ASN A 35 -10.52 11.86 -1.09
CA ASN A 35 -11.40 12.99 -0.88
C ASN A 35 -11.51 13.87 -2.13
N LYS A 36 -10.38 14.08 -2.82
CA LYS A 36 -10.29 14.92 -4.01
C LYS A 36 -10.77 14.24 -5.29
N PHE A 37 -10.40 12.97 -5.50
CA PHE A 37 -10.53 12.31 -6.80
C PHE A 37 -11.54 11.15 -6.81
N LYS A 38 -12.02 10.69 -5.65
CA LYS A 38 -13.02 9.61 -5.53
C LYS A 38 -12.65 8.33 -6.32
N ILE A 39 -11.36 7.96 -6.26
CA ILE A 39 -10.78 6.84 -7.01
C ILE A 39 -11.25 5.46 -6.52
N LEU A 40 -11.71 5.35 -5.27
CA LEU A 40 -12.26 4.12 -4.69
C LEU A 40 -13.77 4.25 -4.48
N ARG A 41 -14.51 3.16 -4.68
CA ARG A 41 -15.95 3.06 -4.50
C ARG A 41 -16.30 1.86 -3.63
N LYS A 42 -17.54 1.84 -3.13
CA LYS A 42 -18.05 0.68 -2.38
C LYS A 42 -18.04 -0.54 -3.29
N SER A 43 -17.70 -1.69 -2.70
CA SER A 43 -17.64 -2.99 -3.36
C SER A 43 -16.49 -3.19 -4.36
N ASP A 44 -15.58 -2.23 -4.53
CA ASP A 44 -14.42 -2.42 -5.40
C ASP A 44 -13.52 -3.56 -4.92
N THR A 45 -12.88 -4.22 -5.89
CA THR A 45 -11.72 -5.09 -5.66
C THR A 45 -10.45 -4.28 -5.89
N VAL A 46 -9.65 -4.11 -4.83
CA VAL A 46 -8.48 -3.24 -4.78
C VAL A 46 -7.21 -4.04 -4.54
N ILE A 47 -6.18 -3.76 -5.33
CA ILE A 47 -4.81 -4.22 -5.08
C ILE A 47 -4.00 -3.06 -4.48
N ASP A 48 -3.25 -3.33 -3.42
CA ASP A 48 -2.34 -2.38 -2.77
C ASP A 48 -0.89 -2.86 -2.92
N LEU A 49 -0.12 -2.24 -3.81
CA LEU A 49 1.28 -2.56 -4.10
C LEU A 49 2.21 -1.75 -3.20
N GLY A 50 3.17 -2.41 -2.54
CA GLY A 50 3.99 -1.77 -1.52
C GLY A 50 3.19 -1.52 -0.24
N ALA A 51 2.35 -2.49 0.13
CA ALA A 51 1.33 -2.29 1.15
C ALA A 51 1.89 -2.09 2.56
N ALA A 52 3.13 -2.45 2.88
CA ALA A 52 3.60 -2.46 4.25
C ALA A 52 3.64 -1.04 4.84
N PRO A 53 3.14 -0.81 6.07
CA PRO A 53 2.63 -1.79 7.06
C PRO A 53 1.10 -2.02 7.02
N GLY A 54 0.41 -1.56 5.98
CA GLY A 54 -1.02 -1.74 5.73
C GLY A 54 -1.84 -0.46 5.85
N GLY A 55 -1.22 0.72 5.82
CA GLY A 55 -1.91 1.99 6.05
C GLY A 55 -2.90 2.36 4.93
N TRP A 56 -2.51 2.15 3.67
CA TRP A 56 -3.40 2.34 2.52
C TRP A 56 -4.47 1.26 2.46
N SER A 57 -4.10 0.01 2.70
CA SER A 57 -5.04 -1.11 2.75
C SER A 57 -6.16 -0.90 3.80
N GLN A 58 -5.86 -0.33 4.97
CA GLN A 58 -6.90 0.04 5.96
C GLN A 58 -7.90 1.03 5.38
N VAL A 59 -7.41 2.12 4.78
CA VAL A 59 -8.26 3.16 4.20
C VAL A 59 -9.08 2.59 3.03
N ALA A 60 -8.45 1.77 2.17
CA ALA A 60 -9.15 1.10 1.10
C ALA A 60 -10.29 0.22 1.65
N LYS A 61 -10.03 -0.60 2.67
CA LYS A 61 -11.05 -1.48 3.26
C LYS A 61 -12.22 -0.71 3.88
N GLU A 62 -11.94 0.40 4.56
CA GLU A 62 -12.98 1.31 5.09
C GLU A 62 -13.90 1.85 3.99
N ILE A 63 -13.36 2.14 2.81
CA ILE A 63 -14.12 2.72 1.69
C ILE A 63 -14.90 1.64 0.92
N VAL A 64 -14.26 0.51 0.60
CA VAL A 64 -14.90 -0.54 -0.22
C VAL A 64 -15.93 -1.34 0.58
N GLY A 65 -15.81 -1.37 1.91
CA GLY A 65 -16.74 -2.06 2.81
C GLY A 65 -16.68 -3.58 2.71
N ASP A 66 -17.65 -4.27 3.32
CA ASP A 66 -17.62 -5.73 3.50
C ASP A 66 -17.79 -6.51 2.19
N LYS A 67 -18.52 -5.93 1.23
CA LYS A 67 -18.73 -6.51 -0.10
C LYS A 67 -17.53 -6.30 -1.03
N GLY A 68 -16.63 -5.37 -0.71
CA GLY A 68 -15.40 -5.15 -1.46
C GLY A 68 -14.24 -5.97 -0.92
N SER A 69 -13.20 -6.13 -1.71
CA SER A 69 -12.01 -6.89 -1.32
C SER A 69 -10.75 -6.07 -1.51
N VAL A 70 -9.79 -6.26 -0.60
CA VAL A 70 -8.49 -5.61 -0.65
C VAL A 70 -7.43 -6.70 -0.53
N VAL A 71 -6.49 -6.72 -1.48
CA VAL A 71 -5.32 -7.60 -1.48
C VAL A 71 -4.07 -6.73 -1.49
N GLY A 72 -3.27 -6.81 -0.43
CA GLY A 72 -2.00 -6.09 -0.34
C GLY A 72 -0.81 -7.00 -0.62
N ILE A 73 0.19 -6.50 -1.32
CA ILE A 73 1.47 -7.20 -1.55
C ILE A 73 2.64 -6.30 -1.17
N ASP A 74 3.61 -6.88 -0.48
CA ASP A 74 4.86 -6.21 -0.09
C ASP A 74 6.00 -7.22 0.11
N LEU A 75 7.24 -6.75 -0.01
CA LEU A 75 8.43 -7.54 0.31
C LEU A 75 8.47 -7.92 1.81
N SER A 76 7.96 -7.04 2.65
CA SER A 76 7.91 -7.20 4.09
C SER A 76 6.62 -7.90 4.54
N PRO A 77 6.69 -8.78 5.56
CA PRO A 77 5.49 -9.37 6.13
C PRO A 77 4.63 -8.29 6.79
N ILE A 78 3.32 -8.32 6.52
CA ILE A 78 2.33 -7.39 7.09
C ILE A 78 1.52 -8.15 8.13
N LYS A 79 1.33 -7.56 9.31
CA LYS A 79 0.45 -8.15 10.33
C LYS A 79 -0.98 -8.24 9.79
N PRO A 80 -1.74 -9.32 10.03
CA PRO A 80 -3.10 -9.44 9.52
C PRO A 80 -4.00 -8.24 9.88
N ILE A 81 -4.88 -7.83 8.97
CA ILE A 81 -5.95 -6.86 9.20
C ILE A 81 -7.26 -7.53 8.79
N HIS A 82 -8.30 -7.39 9.60
CA HIS A 82 -9.58 -8.02 9.33
C HIS A 82 -10.13 -7.60 7.95
N GLY A 83 -10.57 -8.58 7.16
CA GLY A 83 -11.15 -8.36 5.84
C GLY A 83 -10.17 -7.94 4.74
N ILE A 84 -8.86 -8.10 4.97
CA ILE A 84 -7.79 -7.82 3.99
C ILE A 84 -6.89 -9.06 3.87
N THR A 85 -6.57 -9.43 2.64
CA THR A 85 -5.59 -10.49 2.35
C THR A 85 -4.23 -9.84 2.11
N PHE A 86 -3.17 -10.36 2.74
CA PHE A 86 -1.81 -9.91 2.50
C PHE A 86 -0.95 -11.04 1.93
N LEU A 87 -0.21 -10.71 0.88
CA LEU A 87 0.80 -11.56 0.28
C LEU A 87 2.18 -10.95 0.54
N LYS A 88 3.12 -11.78 1.01
CA LYS A 88 4.53 -11.39 1.02
C LYS A 88 5.12 -11.77 -0.34
N GLY A 89 5.51 -10.78 -1.15
CA GLY A 89 5.97 -11.01 -2.51
C GLY A 89 6.75 -9.83 -3.07
N ASP A 90 7.48 -10.12 -4.14
CA ASP A 90 8.29 -9.15 -4.87
C ASP A 90 7.61 -8.89 -6.23
N MET A 91 7.10 -7.67 -6.43
CA MET A 91 6.42 -7.29 -7.68
C MET A 91 7.34 -7.29 -8.90
N THR A 92 8.65 -7.42 -8.72
CA THR A 92 9.61 -7.62 -9.82
C THR A 92 9.72 -9.09 -10.24
N LYS A 93 9.03 -10.01 -9.55
CA LYS A 93 9.07 -11.46 -9.80
C LYS A 93 7.73 -11.96 -10.32
N GLU A 94 7.78 -12.65 -11.45
CA GLU A 94 6.62 -13.29 -12.07
C GLU A 94 5.91 -14.29 -11.14
N THR A 95 6.65 -14.94 -10.23
CA THR A 95 6.08 -15.85 -9.25
C THR A 95 5.12 -15.15 -8.29
N SER A 96 5.46 -13.96 -7.80
CA SER A 96 4.60 -13.17 -6.92
C SER A 96 3.39 -12.61 -7.66
N ILE A 97 3.55 -12.23 -8.93
CA ILE A 97 2.44 -11.81 -9.78
C ILE A 97 1.45 -12.97 -9.99
N LYS A 98 1.94 -14.17 -10.31
CA LYS A 98 1.10 -15.38 -10.46
C LYS A 98 0.34 -15.72 -9.18
N GLU A 99 0.99 -15.60 -8.03
CA GLU A 99 0.35 -15.84 -6.72
C GLU A 99 -0.72 -14.78 -6.41
N LEU A 100 -0.44 -13.51 -6.70
CA LEU A 100 -1.40 -12.41 -6.56
C LEU A 100 -2.64 -12.65 -7.45
N ILE A 101 -2.44 -12.98 -8.73
CA ILE A 101 -3.52 -13.31 -9.68
C ILE A 101 -4.34 -14.50 -9.17
N LYS A 102 -3.67 -15.53 -8.64
CA LYS A 102 -4.36 -16.70 -8.07
C LYS A 102 -5.23 -16.33 -6.86
N ILE A 103 -4.79 -15.42 -6.01
CA ILE A 103 -5.55 -14.94 -4.84
C ILE A 103 -6.77 -14.12 -5.28
N ILE A 104 -6.61 -13.28 -6.30
CA ILE A 104 -7.69 -12.48 -6.87
C ILE A 104 -8.73 -13.39 -7.55
N GLY A 105 -8.25 -14.44 -8.23
CA GLY A 105 -9.06 -15.37 -8.99
C GLY A 105 -9.67 -14.70 -10.22
N GLU A 106 -10.90 -15.09 -10.56
CA GLU A 106 -11.63 -14.54 -11.71
C GLU A 106 -12.28 -13.18 -11.43
N LYS A 107 -12.03 -12.59 -10.26
CA LYS A 107 -12.59 -11.29 -9.91
C LYS A 107 -11.97 -10.21 -10.78
N LYS A 108 -12.82 -9.34 -11.31
CA LYS A 108 -12.36 -8.09 -11.92
C LYS A 108 -11.71 -7.22 -10.83
N VAL A 109 -10.49 -6.75 -11.11
CA VAL A 109 -9.82 -5.73 -10.31
C VAL A 109 -10.31 -4.37 -10.78
N ASP A 110 -10.83 -3.57 -9.85
CA ASP A 110 -11.35 -2.24 -10.16
C ASP A 110 -10.27 -1.17 -10.02
N VAL A 111 -9.38 -1.31 -9.03
CA VAL A 111 -8.32 -0.33 -8.73
C VAL A 111 -7.02 -1.01 -8.30
N VAL A 112 -5.91 -0.52 -8.85
CA VAL A 112 -4.55 -0.83 -8.38
C VAL A 112 -3.97 0.44 -7.77
N LEU A 113 -3.53 0.34 -6.51
CA LEU A 113 -2.81 1.38 -5.79
C LEU A 113 -1.33 1.00 -5.70
N SER A 114 -0.45 1.99 -5.72
CA SER A 114 0.98 1.78 -5.50
C SER A 114 1.56 2.92 -4.65
N ASP A 115 2.14 2.59 -3.50
CA ASP A 115 3.06 3.44 -2.71
C ASP A 115 4.44 2.75 -2.64
N MET A 116 4.77 1.91 -3.65
CA MET A 116 6.07 1.25 -3.75
C MET A 116 7.19 2.28 -3.86
N SER A 117 8.25 2.07 -3.11
CA SER A 117 9.45 2.91 -3.11
C SER A 117 10.68 2.02 -3.05
N PRO A 118 11.76 2.35 -3.79
CA PRO A 118 13.02 1.64 -3.63
C PRO A 118 13.70 2.03 -2.32
N ASP A 119 14.67 1.22 -1.90
CA ASP A 119 15.64 1.64 -0.90
C ASP A 119 16.49 2.79 -1.46
N ILE A 120 16.43 3.92 -0.76
CA ILE A 120 17.11 5.16 -1.13
C ILE A 120 18.60 5.01 -0.82
N SER A 121 19.42 5.02 -1.87
CA SER A 121 20.88 4.95 -1.79
C SER A 121 21.52 6.31 -1.50
N GLY A 122 20.80 7.41 -1.75
CA GLY A 122 21.32 8.78 -1.68
C GLY A 122 21.90 9.28 -3.01
N ALA A 123 22.05 8.40 -4.01
CA ALA A 123 22.41 8.77 -5.36
C ALA A 123 21.14 9.02 -6.18
N TYR A 124 20.82 10.31 -6.41
CA TYR A 124 19.57 10.73 -7.04
C TYR A 124 19.26 9.99 -8.36
N SER A 125 20.24 9.88 -9.27
CA SER A 125 20.03 9.23 -10.57
C SER A 125 19.64 7.76 -10.43
N ILE A 126 20.26 7.04 -9.49
CA ILE A 126 19.97 5.64 -9.22
C ILE A 126 18.60 5.50 -8.56
N ASP A 127 18.32 6.31 -7.54
CA ASP A 127 17.06 6.26 -6.80
C ASP A 127 15.87 6.62 -7.71
N HIS A 128 16.04 7.60 -8.60
CA HIS A 128 15.05 7.97 -9.59
C HIS A 128 14.80 6.85 -10.61
N ALA A 129 15.86 6.25 -11.17
CA ALA A 129 15.73 5.14 -12.11
C ALA A 129 15.01 3.93 -11.47
N ARG A 130 15.34 3.61 -10.21
CA ARG A 130 14.65 2.54 -9.45
C ARG A 130 13.18 2.85 -9.18
N SER A 131 12.85 4.11 -8.89
CA SER A 131 11.47 4.54 -8.68
C SER A 131 10.63 4.43 -9.96
N ILE A 132 11.21 4.79 -11.11
CA ILE A 132 10.57 4.60 -12.43
C ILE A 132 10.33 3.12 -12.67
N TYR A 133 11.36 2.29 -12.49
CA TYR A 133 11.25 0.84 -12.68
C TYR A 133 10.13 0.22 -11.84
N LEU A 134 10.01 0.56 -10.55
CA LEU A 134 8.92 0.08 -9.70
C LEU A 134 7.55 0.58 -10.16
N SER A 135 7.47 1.80 -10.71
CA SER A 135 6.23 2.34 -11.28
C SER A 135 5.82 1.56 -12.53
N GLU A 136 6.76 1.14 -13.36
CA GLU A 136 6.50 0.28 -14.52
C GLU A 136 6.00 -1.10 -14.09
N GLN A 137 6.59 -1.70 -13.05
CA GLN A 137 6.11 -2.99 -12.52
C GLN A 137 4.68 -2.93 -11.97
N ALA A 138 4.18 -1.74 -11.60
CA ALA A 138 2.81 -1.57 -11.14
C ALA A 138 1.76 -1.62 -12.26
N LEU A 139 2.19 -1.54 -13.53
CA LEU A 139 1.30 -1.53 -14.70
C LEU A 139 1.06 -2.92 -15.32
N ILE A 140 1.75 -3.95 -14.81
CA ILE A 140 1.82 -5.30 -15.39
C ILE A 140 0.82 -6.25 -14.70
#